data_AF-A0A7W0WY69-F1
#
_entry.id   AF-A0A7W0WY69-F1
#
_cell.length_a   1.000
_cell.length_b   1.000
_cell.length_c   1.000
_cell.angle_alpha   90.00
_cell.angle_beta   90.00
_cell.angle_gamma   90.00
#
_symmetry.space_group_name_H-M   'P 1'
#
loop_
_entity.id
_entity.type
_entity.pdbx_description
1 polymer ?
#
loop_
_entity_poly.entity_id
_entity_poly.type
_entity_poly.pdbx_seq_one_letter_code
_entity_poly.pdbx_strand_id
1 'polypeptide(L)'
;MSSAQEGDVTMKQLVELLPPRIWYLTSNGDDMWCRRPYGFLFSTGEAAETFAKEMGTGEDLFAVGLDAGNLLSDEILAGLRNTAVTRLFIDPQIDPANGDVHGKILRLSPLT
;
A
#
# COMPACT_ATOMS: atom_id res chain seq x y z
N MET A 1 15.92 -4.25 21.67
CA MET A 1 15.73 -3.01 20.89
C MET A 1 14.39 -3.11 20.19
N SER A 2 13.62 -2.02 20.29
CA SER A 2 12.27 -1.72 19.80
C SER A 2 11.39 -2.84 19.23
N SER A 3 10.42 -3.25 20.05
CA SER A 3 9.17 -3.86 19.61
C SER A 3 8.46 -2.93 18.62
N ALA A 4 8.17 -3.39 17.41
CA ALA A 4 7.26 -2.69 16.51
C ALA A 4 5.91 -2.57 17.21
N GLN A 5 5.49 -1.33 17.49
CA GLN A 5 4.23 -1.05 18.18
C GLN A 5 3.09 -1.25 17.18
N GLU A 6 2.60 -2.48 17.06
CA GLU A 6 1.42 -2.83 16.29
C GLU A 6 0.17 -2.38 17.05
N GLY A 7 -0.21 -1.11 16.89
CA GLY A 7 -1.53 -0.62 17.30
C GLY A 7 -2.54 -0.84 16.17
N ASP A 8 -3.75 -1.29 16.50
CA ASP A 8 -4.89 -1.22 15.58
C ASP A 8 -5.19 0.25 15.27
N VAL A 9 -4.64 0.73 14.16
CA VAL A 9 -4.92 2.08 13.64
C VAL A 9 -6.31 2.04 13.04
N THR A 10 -7.24 2.80 13.62
CA THR A 10 -8.58 2.95 13.04
C THR A 10 -8.48 3.65 11.69
N MET A 11 -9.42 3.36 10.78
CA MET A 11 -9.41 3.93 9.44
C MET A 11 -9.32 5.46 9.42
N LYS A 12 -9.96 6.11 10.41
CA LYS A 12 -9.93 7.56 10.61
C LYS A 12 -8.53 8.08 10.97
N GLN A 13 -7.82 7.39 11.87
CA GLN A 13 -6.44 7.76 12.23
C GLN A 13 -5.47 7.52 11.09
N LEU A 14 -5.76 6.56 10.21
CA LEU A 14 -4.92 6.35 9.03
C LEU A 14 -4.99 7.54 8.07
N VAL A 15 -6.17 8.13 7.85
CA VAL A 15 -6.34 9.32 7.01
C VAL A 15 -5.44 10.46 7.48
N GLU A 16 -5.40 10.67 8.80
CA GLU A 16 -4.61 11.73 9.44
C GLU A 16 -3.10 11.48 9.31
N LEU A 17 -2.70 10.24 9.03
CA LEU A 17 -1.31 9.83 8.89
C LEU A 17 -0.85 9.69 7.44
N LEU A 18 -1.78 9.73 6.48
CA LEU A 18 -1.45 9.70 5.06
C LEU A 18 -1.18 11.12 4.55
N PRO A 19 -0.20 11.30 3.66
CA PRO A 19 -0.08 12.55 2.92
C PRO A 19 -1.37 12.83 2.12
N PRO A 20 -1.70 14.10 1.82
CA PRO A 20 -2.92 14.45 1.09
C PRO A 20 -3.08 13.70 -0.23
N ARG A 21 -1.95 13.41 -0.89
CA ARG A 21 -1.86 12.60 -2.09
C ARG A 21 -1.05 11.36 -1.78
N ILE A 22 -1.51 10.23 -2.29
CA ILE A 22 -0.84 8.94 -2.21
C ILE A 22 -0.69 8.35 -3.60
N TRP A 23 0.24 7.42 -3.76
CA TRP A 23 0.50 6.72 -5.01
C TRP A 23 0.38 5.23 -4.81
N TYR A 24 -0.09 4.55 -5.86
CA TYR A 24 -0.12 3.09 -5.95
C TYR A 24 0.41 2.65 -7.32
N LEU A 25 0.77 1.38 -7.42
CA LEU A 25 1.28 0.78 -8.65
C LEU A 25 0.15 0.12 -9.43
N THR A 26 0.19 0.22 -10.75
CA THR A 26 -0.76 -0.43 -11.67
C THR A 26 -0.08 -0.77 -12.99
N SER A 27 -0.57 -1.80 -13.68
CA SER A 27 -0.16 -2.16 -15.04
C SER A 27 -1.16 -1.70 -16.11
N ASN A 28 -2.37 -1.28 -15.72
CA ASN A 28 -3.45 -0.91 -16.64
C ASN A 28 -4.01 0.50 -16.41
N GLY A 29 -3.69 1.14 -15.28
CA GLY A 29 -4.23 2.45 -14.90
C GLY A 29 -5.51 2.39 -14.06
N ASP A 30 -6.11 1.21 -13.93
CA ASP A 30 -7.40 1.01 -13.28
C ASP A 30 -7.24 0.24 -11.96
N ASP A 31 -6.59 -0.93 -12.02
CA ASP A 31 -6.47 -1.83 -10.89
C ASP A 31 -5.15 -1.61 -10.15
N MET A 32 -5.23 -1.54 -8.82
CA MET A 32 -4.03 -1.52 -7.99
C MET A 32 -3.35 -2.88 -8.01
N TRP A 33 -2.09 -2.88 -8.44
CA TRP A 33 -1.21 -4.03 -8.34
C TRP A 33 -0.97 -4.39 -6.86
N CYS A 34 -1.12 -5.67 -6.56
CA CYS A 34 -1.02 -6.20 -5.21
C CYS A 34 -0.25 -7.54 -5.22
N ARG A 35 0.59 -7.76 -4.21
CA ARG A 35 1.20 -9.06 -3.94
C ARG A 35 0.49 -9.67 -2.73
N ARG A 36 -0.66 -10.31 -2.99
CA ARG A 36 -1.58 -10.79 -1.94
C ARG A 36 -0.83 -11.56 -0.83
N PRO A 37 -1.16 -11.32 0.45
CA PRO A 37 -2.26 -10.48 0.95
C PRO A 37 -1.92 -8.97 1.06
N TYR A 38 -0.84 -8.52 0.41
CA TYR A 38 -0.28 -7.19 0.56
C TYR A 38 -0.63 -6.25 -0.59
N GLY A 39 -1.00 -5.02 -0.25
CA GLY A 39 -1.01 -3.86 -1.14
C GLY A 39 0.04 -2.84 -0.71
N PHE A 40 0.39 -1.92 -1.59
CA PHE A 40 1.49 -0.98 -1.39
C PHE A 40 1.04 0.43 -1.76
N LEU A 41 1.26 1.36 -0.83
CA LEU A 41 0.96 2.78 -0.98
C LEU A 41 2.22 3.58 -0.70
N PHE A 42 2.39 4.67 -1.42
CA PHE A 42 3.59 5.48 -1.41
C PHE A 42 3.24 6.95 -1.23
N SER A 43 4.15 7.69 -0.62
CA SER A 43 4.11 9.14 -0.42
C SER A 43 4.62 9.93 -1.62
N THR A 44 5.24 9.27 -2.61
CA THR A 44 5.61 9.85 -3.90
C THR A 44 5.51 8.81 -5.02
N GLY A 45 5.31 9.26 -6.26
CA GLY A 45 5.34 8.38 -7.43
C GLY A 45 6.73 7.78 -7.69
N GLU A 46 7.78 8.56 -7.42
CA GLU A 46 9.17 8.10 -7.57
C GLU A 46 9.50 6.92 -6.62
N ALA A 47 9.03 6.99 -5.37
CA ALA A 47 9.19 5.89 -4.41
C ALA A 47 8.45 4.62 -4.89
N ALA A 48 7.24 4.79 -5.43
CA ALA A 48 6.46 3.68 -5.98
C ALA A 48 7.20 2.99 -7.15
N GLU A 49 7.66 3.77 -8.13
CA GLU A 49 8.35 3.21 -9.30
C GLU A 49 9.71 2.61 -8.95
N THR A 50 10.42 3.18 -7.98
CA THR A 50 11.67 2.61 -7.47
C THR A 50 11.40 1.26 -6.82
N PHE A 51 10.39 1.19 -5.94
CA PHE A 51 9.98 -0.07 -5.30
C PHE A 51 9.57 -1.13 -6.33
N ALA A 52 8.83 -0.76 -7.38
CA ALA A 52 8.44 -1.70 -8.45
C ALA A 52 9.66 -2.30 -9.16
N LYS A 53 10.67 -1.48 -9.46
CA LYS A 53 11.93 -1.93 -10.09
C LYS A 53 12.69 -2.88 -9.18
N GLU A 54 12.80 -2.55 -7.89
CA GLU A 54 13.52 -3.37 -6.91
C GLU A 54 12.80 -4.71 -6.64
N MET A 55 11.47 -4.73 -6.61
CA MET A 55 10.67 -5.95 -6.47
C MET A 55 10.86 -6.93 -7.64
N GLY A 56 11.27 -6.45 -8.81
CA GLY A 56 11.49 -7.29 -9.99
C GLY A 56 10.22 -8.05 -10.42
N THR A 57 9.07 -7.38 -10.46
CA THR A 57 7.76 -8.01 -10.68
C THR A 57 7.62 -8.70 -12.05
N GLY A 58 8.42 -8.29 -13.04
CA GLY A 58 8.30 -8.72 -14.43
C GLY A 58 7.12 -8.08 -15.17
N GLU A 59 6.41 -7.16 -14.52
CA GLU A 59 5.32 -6.35 -15.07
C GLU A 59 5.80 -4.91 -15.28
N ASP A 60 5.34 -4.27 -16.35
CA ASP A 60 5.55 -2.82 -16.55
C ASP A 60 4.56 -2.04 -15.66
N LEU A 61 4.95 -1.89 -14.39
CA LEU A 61 4.18 -1.13 -13.41
C LEU A 61 4.55 0.36 -13.47
N PHE A 62 3.55 1.22 -13.37
CA PHE A 62 3.72 2.66 -13.24
C PHE A 62 2.89 3.21 -12.08
N ALA A 63 3.29 4.38 -11.56
CA ALA A 63 2.63 4.98 -10.40
C ALA A 63 1.44 5.87 -10.80
N VAL A 64 0.29 5.64 -10.17
CA VAL A 64 -0.88 6.52 -10.27
C VAL A 64 -1.12 7.17 -8.92
N GLY A 65 -1.22 8.50 -8.93
CA GLY A 65 -1.43 9.29 -7.71
C GLY A 65 -2.89 9.71 -7.55
N LEU A 66 -3.49 9.42 -6.40
CA LEU A 66 -4.84 9.84 -6.01
C LEU A 66 -4.84 10.64 -4.71
N ASP A 67 -5.93 11.37 -4.47
CA ASP A 67 -6.18 11.97 -3.15
C ASP A 67 -6.41 10.87 -2.11
N ALA A 68 -5.73 10.96 -0.97
CA ALA A 68 -5.81 9.95 0.08
C ALA A 68 -7.24 9.72 0.60
N GLY A 69 -8.08 10.76 0.57
CA GLY A 69 -9.50 10.66 0.90
C GLY A 69 -10.27 9.70 -0.01
N ASN A 70 -9.89 9.58 -1.29
CA ASN A 70 -10.58 8.73 -2.25
C ASN A 70 -10.25 7.25 -2.05
N LEU A 71 -9.04 6.92 -1.58
CA LEU A 71 -8.64 5.54 -1.24
C LEU A 71 -9.59 4.91 -0.21
N LEU A 72 -10.10 5.76 0.68
CA LEU A 72 -10.92 5.38 1.80
C LEU A 72 -12.41 5.33 1.43
N SER A 73 -12.74 5.52 0.15
CA SER A 73 -14.07 5.24 -0.35
C SER A 73 -14.38 3.76 -0.10
N ASP A 74 -15.61 3.50 0.35
CA ASP A 74 -16.09 2.14 0.58
C ASP A 74 -15.92 1.25 -0.67
N GLU A 75 -15.97 1.85 -1.86
CA GLU A 75 -15.76 1.19 -3.14
C GLU A 75 -14.33 0.66 -3.31
N ILE A 76 -13.30 1.51 -3.13
CA ILE A 76 -11.90 1.07 -3.26
C ILE A 76 -11.56 0.05 -2.17
N LEU A 77 -12.03 0.27 -0.93
CA LEU A 77 -11.81 -0.67 0.17
C LEU A 77 -12.52 -2.01 -0.05
N ALA A 78 -13.72 -2.01 -0.60
CA ALA A 78 -14.42 -3.22 -1.01
C ALA A 78 -13.67 -3.93 -2.13
N GLY A 79 -13.16 -3.19 -3.12
CA GLY A 79 -12.30 -3.72 -4.19
C GLY A 79 -11.05 -4.42 -3.65
N LEU A 80 -10.32 -3.79 -2.73
CA LEU A 80 -9.13 -4.37 -2.10
C LEU A 80 -9.47 -5.62 -1.26
N ARG A 81 -10.59 -5.61 -0.55
CA ARG A 81 -11.06 -6.79 0.20
C ARG A 81 -11.45 -7.94 -0.74
N ASN A 82 -12.12 -7.63 -1.84
CA ASN A 82 -12.51 -8.62 -2.86
C ASN A 82 -11.29 -9.26 -3.55
N THR A 83 -10.14 -8.56 -3.58
CA THR A 83 -8.87 -9.11 -4.07
C THR A 83 -8.05 -9.83 -2.99
N ALA A 84 -8.63 -10.12 -1.82
CA ALA A 84 -7.99 -10.77 -0.66
C ALA A 84 -6.78 -9.99 -0.10
N VAL A 85 -6.73 -8.67 -0.32
CA VAL A 85 -5.76 -7.79 0.33
C VAL A 85 -6.25 -7.48 1.74
N THR A 86 -5.40 -7.75 2.73
CA THR A 86 -5.72 -7.52 4.16
C THR A 86 -4.71 -6.60 4.84
N ARG A 87 -3.60 -6.29 4.16
CA ARG A 87 -2.49 -5.50 4.69
C ARG A 87 -2.02 -4.50 3.64
N LEU A 88 -1.95 -3.23 3.99
CA LEU A 88 -1.38 -2.18 3.15
C LEU A 88 -0.07 -1.70 3.77
N PHE A 89 1.03 -1.83 3.05
CA PHE A 89 2.27 -1.17 3.41
C PHE A 89 2.24 0.28 2.98
N ILE A 90 2.66 1.18 3.86
CA ILE A 90 2.86 2.60 3.57
C ILE A 90 4.36 2.87 3.50
N ASP A 91 4.80 3.42 2.36
CA ASP A 91 6.20 3.66 2.02
C ASP A 91 7.11 2.47 2.35
N PRO A 92 6.80 1.27 1.81
CA PRO A 92 7.62 0.09 2.05
C PRO A 92 9.04 0.28 1.52
N GLN A 93 9.99 -0.38 2.17
CA GLN A 93 11.37 -0.51 1.74
C GLN A 93 11.74 -1.99 1.70
N ILE A 94 12.56 -2.37 0.73
CA ILE A 94 13.06 -3.74 0.59
C ILE A 94 14.42 -3.81 1.28
N ASP A 95 14.59 -4.76 2.19
CA ASP A 95 15.90 -5.04 2.78
C ASP A 95 16.80 -5.67 1.70
N PRO A 96 17.93 -5.02 1.35
CA PRO A 96 18.80 -5.50 0.28
C PRO A 96 19.54 -6.80 0.64
N ALA A 97 19.61 -7.18 1.92
CA ALA A 97 20.33 -8.38 2.36
C ALA A 97 19.52 -9.66 2.19
N ASN A 98 18.19 -9.61 2.35
CA ASN A 98 17.32 -10.79 2.33
C ASN A 98 16.09 -10.64 1.42
N GLY A 99 15.79 -9.44 0.93
CA GLY A 99 14.62 -9.15 0.10
C GLY A 99 13.32 -8.97 0.88
N ASP A 100 13.38 -8.88 2.22
CA ASP A 100 12.19 -8.69 3.05
C ASP A 100 11.62 -7.28 2.89
N VAL A 101 10.28 -7.18 2.86
CA VAL A 101 9.59 -5.89 2.77
C VAL A 101 9.26 -5.39 4.17
N HIS A 102 9.76 -4.20 4.50
CA HIS A 102 9.50 -3.51 5.75
C HIS A 102 8.75 -2.21 5.51
N GLY A 103 7.97 -1.78 6.49
CA GLY A 103 7.26 -0.51 6.43
C GLY A 103 6.13 -0.46 7.45
N LYS A 104 5.43 0.66 7.48
CA LYS A 104 4.22 0.79 8.30
C LYS A 104 3.10 -0.01 7.67
N ILE A 105 2.45 -0.88 8.44
CA ILE A 105 1.37 -1.75 7.94
C ILE A 105 0.03 -1.25 8.48
N LEU A 106 -0.90 -0.94 7.58
CA LEU A 106 -2.32 -0.86 7.90
C LEU A 106 -2.95 -2.25 7.74
N ARG A 107 -3.72 -2.67 8.73
CA ARG A 107 -4.57 -3.87 8.65
C ARG A 107 -5.99 -3.46 8.26
N LEU A 108 -6.52 -4.07 7.22
CA LEU A 108 -7.92 -3.90 6.83
C LEU A 108 -8.76 -4.85 7.66
N SER A 109 -9.57 -4.34 8.59
CA SER A 109 -10.47 -5.17 9.38
C SER A 109 -11.44 -5.93 8.47
N PRO A 110 -11.76 -7.21 8.78
CA PRO A 110 -12.88 -7.90 8.15
C PRO A 110 -14.17 -7.11 8.42
N LEU A 111 -15.02 -6.93 7.40
CA LEU A 111 -16.39 -6.49 7.63
C LEU A 111 -17.12 -7.65 8.30
N THR A 112 -17.42 -7.51 9.60
CA THR A 112 -18.42 -8.32 10.29
C THR A 112 -19.82 -7.94 9.83
#